data_AF-A0A9E5YAJ5-F1
#
_entry.id   AF-A0A9E5YAJ5-F1
#
_cell.length_a   1.000
_cell.length_b   1.000
_cell.length_c   1.000
_cell.angle_alpha   90.00
_cell.angle_beta   90.00
_cell.angle_gamma   90.00
#
_symmetry.space_group_name_H-M   'P 1'
#
loop_
_entity.id
_entity.type
_entity.pdbx_description
1 polymer ?
#
loop_
_entity_poly.entity_id
_entity_poly.type
_entity_poly.pdbx_seq_one_letter_code
_entity_poly.pdbx_strand_id
1 'polypeptide(L)'
;MIRKRTTLILGAGSSQHLFFPLGQELIRNVCDLIYVKSVGVKKQFHGTHTEYIEQEEKNSVLLSRFLEKTEHKKQDGSYYSPEDIEKFAQDLYQAQTPSIDTFLTRRSEYSLLGKLCVIFCLSRYENEGDHVIYKPWKSMNPQWSFDFGWYQYLWHRMVDGCEKLDHLKQNKLKIITFNYDRSLEHFLITAIKSCFGVNEADAAEVFKHIKIKHVFGKLGKFYWEVNYLEDNSGKTADDYMLETAPYTPWELRCFFRLMGDVGEYGMDRRDFEGERTVLSQDARKGIVKKFNHVVKNIKTYHEIVEEKKTKEYYEDLQNSEKVCFFGFGYHSQNLKALGFHDRKIGDFELSGSMYGFSDLEKETEESGLRVMTSKQSPKFSNKLHGRDFFEHFAPLE
;
A
#
# COMPACT_ATOMS: atom_id res chain seq x y z
N MET A 1 -10.39 -0.60 -25.23
CA MET A 1 -10.70 -1.74 -24.35
C MET A 1 -9.64 -2.78 -24.54
N ILE A 2 -9.24 -3.44 -23.45
CA ILE A 2 -8.29 -4.56 -23.46
C ILE A 2 -9.05 -5.85 -23.75
N ARG A 3 -8.84 -6.43 -24.94
CA ARG A 3 -9.61 -7.57 -25.46
C ARG A 3 -8.97 -8.93 -25.19
N LYS A 4 -7.63 -8.98 -25.09
CA LYS A 4 -6.89 -10.19 -24.71
C LYS A 4 -6.93 -10.37 -23.19
N ARG A 5 -7.07 -11.61 -22.70
CA ARG A 5 -6.98 -11.93 -21.27
C ARG A 5 -5.59 -11.58 -20.76
N THR A 6 -5.45 -10.40 -20.16
CA THR A 6 -4.17 -9.84 -19.75
C THR A 6 -4.11 -9.79 -18.23
N THR A 7 -3.04 -10.36 -17.67
CA THR A 7 -2.71 -10.19 -16.25
C THR A 7 -1.51 -9.27 -16.10
N LEU A 8 -1.72 -8.13 -15.45
CA LEU A 8 -0.65 -7.21 -15.05
C LEU A 8 -0.17 -7.57 -13.66
N ILE A 9 1.15 -7.72 -13.51
CA ILE A 9 1.81 -7.96 -12.23
C ILE A 9 2.57 -6.70 -11.86
N LEU A 10 2.16 -6.05 -10.78
CA LEU A 10 2.68 -4.76 -10.34
C LEU A 10 3.54 -4.92 -9.10
N GLY A 11 4.64 -4.19 -9.02
CA GLY A 11 5.41 -3.99 -7.80
C GLY A 11 5.70 -2.52 -7.52
N ALA A 12 6.56 -2.24 -6.54
CA ALA A 12 6.73 -0.89 -5.98
C ALA A 12 7.07 0.18 -7.04
N GLY A 13 7.83 -0.20 -8.08
CA GLY A 13 8.18 0.71 -9.18
C GLY A 13 6.98 1.20 -10.00
N SER A 14 5.83 0.53 -9.91
CA SER A 14 4.63 0.94 -10.63
C SER A 14 3.97 2.17 -10.02
N SER A 15 4.17 2.46 -8.73
CA SER A 15 3.64 3.66 -8.07
C SER A 15 4.70 4.76 -7.90
N GLN A 16 5.96 4.54 -8.34
CA GLN A 16 7.06 5.49 -8.15
C GLN A 16 6.83 6.85 -8.82
N HIS A 17 6.14 6.87 -9.97
CA HIS A 17 5.76 8.11 -10.66
C HIS A 17 4.79 9.00 -9.84
N LEU A 18 4.18 8.43 -8.79
CA LEU A 18 3.37 9.14 -7.78
C LEU A 18 4.15 9.35 -6.47
N PHE A 19 5.49 9.27 -6.53
CA PHE A 19 6.42 9.46 -5.43
C PHE A 19 6.38 8.39 -4.33
N PHE A 20 5.67 7.27 -4.53
CA PHE A 20 5.74 6.15 -3.59
C PHE A 20 7.16 5.57 -3.55
N PRO A 21 7.64 5.18 -2.35
CA PRO A 21 9.01 4.72 -2.18
C PRO A 21 9.21 3.33 -2.78
N LEU A 22 10.36 3.12 -3.40
CA LEU A 22 10.85 1.77 -3.73
C LEU A 22 11.25 1.00 -2.46
N GLY A 23 11.54 -0.31 -2.59
CA GLY A 23 11.85 -1.18 -1.44
C GLY A 23 12.95 -0.65 -0.50
N GLN A 24 14.06 -0.17 -1.05
CA GLN A 24 15.15 0.43 -0.27
C GLN A 24 14.79 1.80 0.33
N GLU A 25 14.04 2.61 -0.41
CA GLU A 25 13.57 3.91 0.08
C GLU A 25 12.58 3.74 1.23
N LEU A 26 11.74 2.71 1.17
CA LEU A 26 10.83 2.35 2.26
C LEU A 26 11.61 1.91 3.50
N ILE A 27 12.66 1.08 3.33
CA ILE A 27 13.56 0.73 4.45
C ILE A 27 14.16 1.98 5.10
N ARG A 28 14.68 2.91 4.29
CA ARG A 28 15.18 4.20 4.79
C ARG A 28 14.09 4.97 5.53
N ASN A 29 12.90 5.08 4.95
CA ASN A 29 11.76 5.77 5.57
C ASN A 29 11.37 5.14 6.92
N VAL A 30 11.49 3.82 7.08
CA VAL A 30 11.25 3.12 8.35
C VAL A 30 12.34 3.46 9.37
N CYS A 31 13.61 3.48 8.97
CA CYS A 31 14.71 3.89 9.84
C CYS A 31 14.54 5.34 10.30
N ASP A 32 14.25 6.25 9.36
CA ASP A 32 13.99 7.66 9.65
C ASP A 32 12.78 7.82 10.57
N LEU A 33 11.69 7.08 10.31
CA LEU A 33 10.52 7.07 11.19
C LEU A 33 10.91 6.74 12.63
N ILE A 34 11.79 5.78 12.87
CA ILE A 34 12.13 5.31 14.21
C ILE A 34 13.13 6.24 14.91
N TYR A 35 14.15 6.73 14.20
CA TYR A 35 15.21 7.55 14.78
C TYR A 35 14.90 9.05 14.85
N VAL A 36 13.96 9.54 14.06
CA VAL A 36 13.50 10.94 14.14
C VAL A 36 12.81 11.18 15.48
N LYS A 37 13.00 12.39 16.00
CA LYS A 37 12.26 12.89 17.14
C LYS A 37 11.01 13.64 16.68
N SER A 38 9.89 13.38 17.34
CA SER A 38 8.68 14.18 17.18
C SER A 38 8.62 15.22 18.29
N VAL A 39 8.16 16.43 17.96
CA VAL A 39 7.90 17.49 18.93
C VAL A 39 6.49 17.34 19.50
N GLY A 40 6.39 17.16 20.81
CA GLY A 40 5.18 17.26 21.61
C GLY A 40 5.19 18.52 22.48
N VAL A 41 4.10 18.82 23.19
CA VAL A 41 3.97 20.06 24.00
C VAL A 41 3.45 19.77 25.41
N LYS A 42 4.33 19.54 26.38
CA LYS A 42 3.93 19.17 27.75
C LYS A 42 3.24 20.34 28.47
N LYS A 43 2.09 20.06 29.09
CA LYS A 43 1.35 21.00 29.94
C LYS A 43 1.89 20.94 31.37
N GLN A 44 2.41 22.05 31.88
CA GLN A 44 2.82 22.19 33.29
C GLN A 44 1.89 23.13 34.03
N PHE A 45 1.51 22.75 35.25
CA PHE A 45 0.66 23.55 36.12
C PHE A 45 1.51 24.28 37.16
N HIS A 46 1.40 25.61 37.17
CA HIS A 46 2.04 26.51 38.11
C HIS A 46 0.96 27.28 38.88
N GLY A 47 0.34 26.62 39.87
CA GLY A 47 -0.81 27.19 40.59
C GLY A 47 -2.02 27.36 39.65
N THR A 48 -2.48 28.60 39.43
CA THR A 48 -3.57 28.91 38.47
C THR A 48 -3.07 29.12 37.04
N HIS A 49 -1.75 29.12 36.81
CA HIS A 49 -1.16 29.30 35.49
C HIS A 49 -0.86 27.96 34.84
N THR A 50 -1.09 27.88 33.53
CA THR A 50 -0.77 26.71 32.71
C THR A 50 0.29 27.11 31.71
N GLU A 51 1.42 26.40 31.71
CA GLU A 51 2.52 26.59 30.77
C GLU A 51 2.60 25.42 29.79
N TYR A 52 2.96 25.72 28.54
CA TYR A 52 3.12 24.77 27.45
C TYR A 52 4.58 24.71 27.03
N ILE A 53 5.23 23.57 27.25
CA ILE A 53 6.66 23.38 26.99
C ILE A 53 6.82 22.40 25.84
N GLU A 54 7.44 22.84 24.74
CA GLU A 54 7.83 21.94 23.66
C GLU A 54 8.85 20.91 24.15
N GLN A 55 8.59 19.63 23.89
CA GLN A 55 9.48 18.52 24.22
C GLN A 55 9.66 17.64 23.00
N GLU A 56 10.92 17.35 22.68
CA GLU A 56 11.25 16.34 21.68
C GLU A 56 11.21 14.95 22.31
N GLU A 57 10.49 14.03 21.71
CA GLU A 57 10.46 12.62 22.09
C GLU A 57 10.85 11.77 20.89
N LYS A 58 11.70 10.75 21.10
CA LYS A 58 12.04 9.82 20.02
C LYS A 58 10.80 9.02 19.61
N ASN A 59 10.64 8.78 18.31
CA ASN A 59 9.52 7.97 17.83
C ASN A 59 9.57 6.51 18.31
N SER A 60 10.75 5.96 18.59
CA SER A 60 10.92 4.66 19.27
C SER A 60 10.18 4.61 20.62
N VAL A 61 10.24 5.69 21.41
CA VAL A 61 9.54 5.79 22.71
C VAL A 61 8.03 5.93 22.51
N LEU A 62 7.59 6.70 21.51
CA LEU A 62 6.17 6.86 21.20
C LEU A 62 5.54 5.54 20.72
N LEU A 63 6.29 4.79 19.90
CA LEU A 63 5.89 3.46 19.42
C LEU A 63 5.85 2.43 20.56
N SER A 64 6.83 2.42 21.47
CA SER A 64 6.84 1.45 22.58
C SER A 64 5.66 1.68 23.52
N ARG A 65 5.41 2.93 23.91
CA ARG A 65 4.23 3.28 24.72
C ARG A 65 2.94 2.89 24.02
N PHE A 66 2.87 3.02 22.70
CA PHE A 66 1.67 2.68 21.95
C PHE A 66 1.43 1.18 22.00
N LEU A 67 2.45 0.38 21.73
CA LEU A 67 2.36 -1.08 21.78
C LEU A 67 1.97 -1.55 23.19
N GLU A 68 2.51 -0.90 24.23
CA GLU A 68 2.09 -1.14 25.62
C GLU A 68 0.61 -0.82 25.86
N LYS A 69 0.15 0.38 25.49
CA LYS A 69 -1.27 0.79 25.67
C LYS A 69 -2.26 -0.03 24.86
N THR A 70 -1.80 -0.63 23.77
CA THR A 70 -2.60 -1.50 22.90
C THR A 70 -2.45 -2.98 23.21
N GLU A 71 -1.78 -3.30 24.33
CA GLU A 71 -1.54 -4.66 24.83
C GLU A 71 -0.79 -5.57 23.86
N HIS A 72 -0.03 -4.99 22.94
CA HIS A 72 0.82 -5.72 22.01
C HIS A 72 2.16 -6.09 22.65
N LYS A 73 2.37 -7.40 22.75
CA LYS A 73 3.54 -8.00 23.39
C LYS A 73 4.40 -8.74 22.36
N LYS A 74 5.67 -8.91 22.69
CA LYS A 74 6.60 -9.79 22.00
C LYS A 74 6.15 -11.25 22.16
N GLN A 75 6.76 -12.15 21.39
CA GLN A 75 6.47 -13.59 21.46
C GLN A 75 6.73 -14.19 22.86
N ASP A 76 7.64 -13.60 23.64
CA ASP A 76 7.95 -14.00 25.01
C ASP A 76 6.97 -13.45 26.07
N GLY A 77 5.96 -12.69 25.65
CA GLY A 77 4.96 -12.09 26.53
C GLY A 77 5.37 -10.76 27.19
N SER A 78 6.59 -10.27 26.96
CA SER A 78 7.03 -8.95 27.44
C SER A 78 6.65 -7.83 26.47
N TYR A 79 6.56 -6.60 26.98
CA TYR A 79 6.30 -5.42 26.13
C TYR A 79 7.54 -5.02 25.34
N TYR A 80 7.32 -4.34 24.21
CA TYR A 80 8.39 -3.75 23.41
C TYR A 80 8.98 -2.54 24.13
N SER A 81 10.29 -2.53 24.35
CA SER A 81 11.00 -1.34 24.82
C SER A 81 11.40 -0.43 23.63
N PRO A 82 11.76 0.85 23.87
CA PRO A 82 12.35 1.69 22.82
C PRO A 82 13.57 1.04 22.16
N GLU A 83 14.40 0.35 22.95
CA GLU A 83 15.61 -0.35 22.48
C GLU A 83 15.25 -1.54 21.57
N ASP A 84 14.16 -2.26 21.85
CA ASP A 84 13.68 -3.33 20.95
C ASP A 84 13.33 -2.77 19.55
N ILE A 85 12.71 -1.59 19.52
CA ILE A 85 12.28 -0.91 18.29
C ILE A 85 13.46 -0.32 17.53
N GLU A 86 14.40 0.31 18.24
CA GLU A 86 15.65 0.80 17.66
C GLU A 86 16.52 -0.37 17.14
N LYS A 87 16.53 -1.50 17.85
CA LYS A 87 17.18 -2.73 17.39
C LYS A 87 16.54 -3.27 16.11
N PHE A 88 15.22 -3.26 16.00
CA PHE A 88 14.54 -3.63 14.76
C PHE A 88 15.00 -2.75 13.58
N ALA A 89 15.04 -1.42 13.75
CA ALA A 89 15.51 -0.50 12.72
C ALA A 89 16.98 -0.78 12.32
N GLN A 90 17.83 -1.02 13.31
CA GLN A 90 19.24 -1.35 13.09
C GLN A 90 19.40 -2.68 12.34
N ASP A 91 18.71 -3.74 12.78
CA ASP A 91 18.75 -5.05 12.13
C ASP A 91 18.21 -4.96 10.69
N LEU A 92 17.12 -4.22 10.46
CA LEU A 92 16.55 -3.99 9.13
C LEU A 92 17.55 -3.28 8.20
N TYR A 93 18.19 -2.21 8.69
CA TYR A 93 19.20 -1.48 7.93
C TYR A 93 20.42 -2.36 7.63
N GLN A 94 20.96 -3.06 8.62
CA GLN A 94 22.17 -3.88 8.47
C GLN A 94 21.94 -5.14 7.63
N ALA A 95 20.70 -5.63 7.54
CA ALA A 95 20.38 -6.81 6.74
C ALA A 95 20.53 -6.58 5.22
N GLN A 96 20.55 -5.31 4.77
CA GLN A 96 20.75 -4.94 3.36
C GLN A 96 19.84 -5.71 2.39
N THR A 97 18.63 -6.03 2.84
CA THR A 97 17.63 -6.75 2.02
C THR A 97 16.99 -5.80 1.02
N PRO A 98 16.56 -6.29 -0.16
CA PRO A 98 15.95 -5.45 -1.20
C PRO A 98 14.62 -4.81 -0.80
N SER A 99 13.89 -5.44 0.11
CA SER A 99 12.61 -4.94 0.65
C SER A 99 12.42 -5.37 2.09
N ILE A 100 11.53 -4.67 2.79
CA ILE A 100 11.11 -5.03 4.15
C ILE A 100 10.44 -6.42 4.18
N ASP A 101 9.71 -6.80 3.13
CA ASP A 101 9.05 -8.12 3.06
C ASP A 101 10.08 -9.27 3.02
N THR A 102 11.19 -9.03 2.31
CA THR A 102 12.30 -9.99 2.25
C THR A 102 12.94 -10.17 3.62
N PHE A 103 13.08 -9.08 4.37
CA PHE A 103 13.57 -9.10 5.75
C PHE A 103 12.62 -9.86 6.69
N LEU A 104 11.33 -9.54 6.68
CA LEU A 104 10.32 -10.14 7.57
C LEU A 104 10.12 -11.63 7.31
N THR A 105 10.39 -12.10 6.09
CA THR A 105 10.39 -13.54 5.79
C THR A 105 11.46 -14.29 6.58
N ARG A 106 12.61 -13.66 6.83
CA ARG A 106 13.73 -14.26 7.59
C ARG A 106 13.66 -13.97 9.09
N ARG A 107 13.09 -12.83 9.46
CA ARG A 107 13.01 -12.31 10.84
C ARG A 107 11.56 -12.10 11.25
N SER A 108 10.80 -13.20 11.29
CA SER A 108 9.36 -13.18 11.56
C SER A 108 8.99 -12.61 12.94
N GLU A 109 9.93 -12.59 13.89
CA GLU A 109 9.77 -11.94 15.20
C GLU A 109 9.51 -10.43 15.09
N TYR A 110 9.89 -9.81 13.96
CA TYR A 110 9.64 -8.40 13.67
C TYR A 110 8.37 -8.12 12.87
N SER A 111 7.53 -9.14 12.60
CA SER A 111 6.36 -9.00 11.73
C SER A 111 5.43 -7.85 12.15
N LEU A 112 5.14 -7.73 13.46
CA LEU A 112 4.28 -6.66 13.96
C LEU A 112 4.88 -5.27 13.70
N LEU A 113 6.14 -5.06 14.07
CA LEU A 113 6.85 -3.79 13.87
C LEU A 113 6.97 -3.44 12.38
N GLY A 114 7.29 -4.43 11.56
CA GLY A 114 7.42 -4.25 10.12
C GLY A 114 6.12 -3.81 9.46
N LYS A 115 5.01 -4.54 9.72
CA LYS A 115 3.68 -4.17 9.21
C LYS A 115 3.28 -2.76 9.65
N LEU A 116 3.51 -2.44 10.91
CA LEU A 116 3.19 -1.12 11.46
C LEU A 116 3.98 0.00 10.77
N CYS A 117 5.28 -0.20 10.57
CA CYS A 117 6.11 0.80 9.92
C CYS A 117 5.75 0.96 8.44
N VAL A 118 5.42 -0.12 7.72
CA VAL A 118 4.89 -0.06 6.33
C VAL A 118 3.66 0.82 6.27
N ILE A 119 2.69 0.56 7.16
CA ILE A 119 1.46 1.34 7.27
C ILE A 119 1.78 2.83 7.50
N PHE A 120 2.62 3.13 8.48
CA PHE A 120 2.93 4.51 8.85
C PHE A 120 3.73 5.28 7.79
N CYS A 121 4.63 4.61 7.09
CA CYS A 121 5.40 5.24 6.04
C CYS A 121 4.56 5.47 4.78
N LEU A 122 3.82 4.46 4.31
CA LEU A 122 3.12 4.52 3.03
C LEU A 122 1.84 5.36 3.07
N SER A 123 1.14 5.38 4.19
CA SER A 123 -0.11 6.14 4.31
C SER A 123 0.06 7.66 4.16
N ARG A 124 1.27 8.18 4.38
CA ARG A 124 1.65 9.58 4.09
C ARG A 124 1.53 9.91 2.61
N TYR A 125 1.70 8.92 1.75
CA TYR A 125 1.59 9.04 0.30
C TYR A 125 0.16 8.83 -0.21
N GLU A 126 -0.84 8.66 0.66
CA GLU A 126 -2.27 8.58 0.27
C GLU A 126 -3.11 9.79 0.74
N ASN A 127 -2.51 10.82 1.33
CA ASN A 127 -3.24 11.98 1.86
C ASN A 127 -3.82 12.92 0.78
N GLU A 128 -5.11 12.80 0.44
CA GLU A 128 -5.83 13.66 -0.51
C GLU A 128 -5.75 15.18 -0.21
N GLY A 129 -5.48 15.55 1.05
CA GLY A 129 -5.28 16.94 1.46
C GLY A 129 -4.00 17.56 0.89
N ASP A 130 -2.92 16.76 0.83
CA ASP A 130 -1.58 17.17 0.40
C ASP A 130 -1.27 16.71 -1.04
N HIS A 131 -2.03 15.74 -1.58
CA HIS A 131 -1.89 15.30 -2.97
C HIS A 131 -2.58 16.25 -3.94
N VAL A 132 -1.78 17.23 -4.37
CA VAL A 132 -2.07 18.11 -5.52
C VAL A 132 -2.30 17.29 -6.82
N ILE A 133 -1.86 16.03 -6.86
CA ILE A 133 -1.98 15.10 -8.00
C ILE A 133 -3.42 15.04 -8.56
N TYR A 134 -4.45 15.19 -7.71
CA TYR A 134 -5.87 15.12 -8.13
C TYR A 134 -6.61 16.46 -8.06
N LYS A 135 -5.92 17.57 -7.76
CA LYS A 135 -6.53 18.91 -7.68
C LYS A 135 -5.92 19.82 -8.75
N PRO A 136 -6.65 20.14 -9.83
CA PRO A 136 -6.11 20.92 -10.95
C PRO A 136 -5.73 22.37 -10.59
N TRP A 137 -6.01 22.87 -9.38
CA TRP A 137 -5.98 24.31 -9.09
C TRP A 137 -5.30 24.74 -7.78
N LYS A 138 -4.74 23.84 -6.95
CA LYS A 138 -4.06 24.29 -5.71
C LYS A 138 -2.56 23.99 -5.74
N SER A 139 -1.83 25.05 -6.10
CA SER A 139 -0.37 25.26 -6.03
C SER A 139 0.41 25.03 -7.33
N MET A 140 0.85 26.16 -7.89
CA MET A 140 1.85 26.34 -8.93
C MET A 140 3.21 25.80 -8.47
N ASN A 141 3.40 24.49 -8.47
CA ASN A 141 4.75 23.94 -8.51
C ASN A 141 5.05 23.51 -9.97
N PRO A 142 5.99 24.17 -10.67
CA PRO A 142 6.26 23.94 -12.09
C PRO A 142 6.88 22.57 -12.42
N GLN A 143 7.18 21.73 -11.42
CA GLN A 143 7.67 20.36 -11.62
C GLN A 143 6.56 19.30 -11.76
N TRP A 144 5.28 19.68 -11.60
CA TRP A 144 4.17 18.73 -11.59
C TRP A 144 3.52 18.66 -12.96
N SER A 145 3.44 17.45 -13.50
CA SER A 145 2.91 17.17 -14.83
C SER A 145 1.41 16.83 -14.76
N PHE A 146 0.64 17.21 -15.78
CA PHE A 146 -0.70 16.66 -16.04
C PHE A 146 -0.67 15.18 -16.45
N ASP A 147 0.53 14.62 -16.60
CA ASP A 147 0.76 13.25 -16.99
C ASP A 147 0.71 12.30 -15.77
N PHE A 148 -0.34 11.47 -15.70
CA PHE A 148 -0.43 10.35 -14.74
C PHE A 148 0.37 9.12 -15.22
N GLY A 149 1.35 9.33 -16.10
CA GLY A 149 2.24 8.33 -16.63
C GLY A 149 1.50 7.12 -17.22
N TRP A 150 1.85 5.95 -16.71
CA TRP A 150 1.29 4.69 -17.20
C TRP A 150 -0.14 4.45 -16.71
N TYR A 151 -0.60 5.09 -15.61
CA TYR A 151 -2.01 5.01 -15.18
C TYR A 151 -2.91 5.62 -16.27
N GLN A 152 -2.53 6.78 -16.80
CA GLN A 152 -3.23 7.38 -17.94
C GLN A 152 -3.20 6.50 -19.19
N TYR A 153 -2.05 5.89 -19.49
CA TYR A 153 -1.96 4.94 -20.60
C TYR A 153 -2.93 3.76 -20.42
N LEU A 154 -2.90 3.11 -19.24
CA LEU A 154 -3.80 2.02 -18.91
C LEU A 154 -5.27 2.44 -19.08
N TRP A 155 -5.63 3.60 -18.53
CA TRP A 155 -6.96 4.16 -18.66
C TRP A 155 -7.38 4.32 -20.11
N HIS A 156 -6.58 4.99 -20.94
CA HIS A 156 -6.87 5.16 -22.37
C HIS A 156 -7.11 3.81 -23.07
N ARG A 157 -6.29 2.79 -22.77
CA ARG A 157 -6.50 1.45 -23.33
C ARG A 157 -7.75 0.77 -22.79
N MET A 158 -8.16 1.02 -21.55
CA MET A 158 -9.40 0.47 -20.99
C MET A 158 -10.64 1.10 -21.62
N VAL A 159 -10.64 2.42 -21.89
CA VAL A 159 -11.79 3.14 -22.46
C VAL A 159 -11.83 3.21 -23.99
N ASP A 160 -10.76 2.80 -24.68
CA ASP A 160 -10.71 2.86 -26.15
C ASP A 160 -11.90 2.10 -26.79
N GLY A 161 -12.76 2.80 -27.53
CA GLY A 161 -14.00 2.25 -28.09
C GLY A 161 -15.15 2.02 -27.09
N CYS A 162 -15.08 2.55 -25.87
CA CYS A 162 -16.20 2.55 -24.93
C CYS A 162 -17.12 3.75 -25.18
N GLU A 163 -18.38 3.51 -25.56
CA GLU A 163 -19.42 4.54 -25.68
C GLU A 163 -20.26 4.69 -24.41
N LYS A 164 -20.34 3.62 -23.61
CA LYS A 164 -21.17 3.52 -22.41
C LYS A 164 -20.37 2.97 -21.24
N LEU A 165 -20.76 3.36 -20.03
CA LEU A 165 -20.14 2.91 -18.78
C LEU A 165 -20.03 1.37 -18.71
N ASP A 166 -21.09 0.65 -19.09
CA ASP A 166 -21.11 -0.82 -19.07
C ASP A 166 -20.09 -1.49 -20.00
N HIS A 167 -19.60 -0.81 -21.03
CA HIS A 167 -18.56 -1.38 -21.92
C HIS A 167 -17.26 -1.63 -21.15
N LEU A 168 -16.99 -0.89 -20.07
CA LEU A 168 -15.81 -1.13 -19.24
C LEU A 168 -15.79 -2.54 -18.63
N LYS A 169 -16.95 -3.15 -18.37
CA LYS A 169 -17.06 -4.53 -17.85
C LYS A 169 -16.52 -5.58 -18.83
N GLN A 170 -16.33 -5.21 -20.10
CA GLN A 170 -15.83 -6.10 -21.15
C GLN A 170 -14.29 -6.16 -21.20
N ASN A 171 -13.59 -5.31 -20.44
CA ASN A 171 -12.13 -5.36 -20.35
C ASN A 171 -11.70 -6.70 -19.74
N LYS A 172 -10.82 -7.43 -20.44
CA LYS A 172 -10.26 -8.71 -19.96
C LYS A 172 -8.96 -8.50 -19.20
N LEU A 173 -8.99 -7.59 -18.23
CA LEU A 173 -7.84 -7.21 -17.43
C LEU A 173 -7.94 -7.80 -16.03
N LYS A 174 -6.84 -8.41 -15.56
CA LYS A 174 -6.61 -8.72 -14.15
C LYS A 174 -5.34 -8.02 -13.71
N ILE A 175 -5.32 -7.53 -12.48
CA ILE A 175 -4.15 -6.90 -11.87
C ILE A 175 -3.83 -7.66 -10.59
N ILE A 176 -2.59 -8.12 -10.47
CA ILE A 176 -2.02 -8.68 -9.25
C ILE A 176 -0.92 -7.70 -8.82
N THR A 177 -1.07 -7.08 -7.66
CA THR A 177 -0.11 -6.08 -7.17
C THR A 177 0.53 -6.53 -5.87
N PHE A 178 1.83 -6.26 -5.77
CA PHE A 178 2.63 -6.43 -4.56
C PHE A 178 2.68 -5.15 -3.73
N ASN A 179 2.05 -4.07 -4.22
CA ASN A 179 2.01 -2.80 -3.51
C ASN A 179 0.92 -2.82 -2.44
N TYR A 180 1.20 -2.10 -1.35
CA TYR A 180 0.23 -1.86 -0.29
C TYR A 180 -0.67 -0.66 -0.57
N ASP A 181 -0.19 0.28 -1.40
CA ASP A 181 -0.93 1.47 -1.78
C ASP A 181 -2.13 1.16 -2.67
N ARG A 182 -3.10 2.07 -2.64
CA ARG A 182 -4.39 1.95 -3.33
C ARG A 182 -4.55 3.03 -4.40
N SER A 183 -3.42 3.57 -4.86
CA SER A 183 -3.40 4.74 -5.72
C SER A 183 -3.97 4.43 -7.10
N LEU A 184 -3.81 3.20 -7.59
CA LEU A 184 -4.41 2.76 -8.85
C LEU A 184 -5.94 2.67 -8.77
N GLU A 185 -6.47 2.08 -7.69
CA GLU A 185 -7.93 2.04 -7.48
C GLU A 185 -8.52 3.45 -7.39
N HIS A 186 -7.87 4.33 -6.62
CA HIS A 186 -8.30 5.72 -6.47
C HIS A 186 -8.29 6.47 -7.80
N PHE A 187 -7.24 6.31 -8.61
CA PHE A 187 -7.15 6.90 -9.94
C PHE A 187 -8.28 6.39 -10.85
N LEU A 188 -8.47 5.07 -10.92
CA LEU A 188 -9.45 4.44 -11.82
C LEU A 188 -10.89 4.80 -11.45
N ILE A 189 -11.29 4.76 -10.17
CA ILE A 189 -12.65 5.14 -9.76
C ILE A 189 -12.93 6.61 -10.08
N THR A 190 -11.94 7.48 -9.87
CA THR A 190 -12.03 8.91 -10.20
C THR A 190 -12.16 9.14 -11.70
N ALA A 191 -11.38 8.40 -12.50
CA ALA A 191 -11.44 8.45 -13.96
C ALA A 191 -12.79 7.96 -14.49
N ILE A 192 -13.34 6.87 -13.93
CA ILE A 192 -14.68 6.35 -14.30
C ILE A 192 -15.76 7.40 -14.03
N LYS A 193 -15.81 7.95 -12.81
CA LYS A 193 -16.79 8.98 -12.42
C LYS A 193 -16.72 10.19 -13.36
N SER A 194 -15.51 10.68 -13.60
CA SER A 194 -15.28 11.91 -14.38
C SER A 194 -15.52 11.72 -15.88
N CYS A 195 -15.11 10.58 -16.45
CA CYS A 195 -15.23 10.32 -17.88
C CYS A 195 -16.67 10.00 -18.32
N PHE A 196 -17.44 9.32 -17.46
CA PHE A 196 -18.81 8.92 -17.77
C PHE A 196 -19.87 9.80 -17.10
N GLY A 197 -19.47 10.76 -16.25
CA GLY A 197 -20.37 11.68 -15.56
C GLY A 197 -21.33 10.98 -14.59
N VAL A 198 -20.87 9.90 -13.95
CA VAL A 198 -21.70 9.05 -13.08
C VAL A 198 -21.41 9.24 -11.60
N ASN A 199 -22.36 8.83 -10.76
CA ASN A 199 -22.18 8.85 -9.31
C ASN A 199 -21.21 7.73 -8.85
N GLU A 200 -20.86 7.74 -7.57
CA GLU A 200 -19.89 6.80 -7.00
C GLU A 200 -20.40 5.36 -6.93
N ALA A 201 -21.70 5.14 -6.76
CA ALA A 201 -22.30 3.81 -6.71
C ALA A 201 -22.21 3.12 -8.08
N ASP A 202 -22.59 3.82 -9.14
CA ASP A 202 -22.52 3.31 -10.52
C ASP A 202 -21.06 3.04 -10.95
N ALA A 203 -20.15 3.94 -10.56
CA ALA A 203 -18.73 3.74 -10.81
C ALA A 203 -18.17 2.54 -10.05
N ALA A 204 -18.55 2.34 -8.78
CA ALA A 204 -18.12 1.22 -7.98
C ALA A 204 -18.59 -0.12 -8.57
N GLU A 205 -19.85 -0.20 -9.02
CA GLU A 205 -20.40 -1.42 -9.61
C GLU A 205 -19.64 -1.86 -10.88
N VAL A 206 -19.23 -0.90 -11.72
CA VAL A 206 -18.34 -1.22 -12.85
C VAL A 206 -16.94 -1.55 -12.38
N PHE A 207 -16.40 -0.79 -11.42
CA PHE A 207 -15.07 -1.00 -10.88
C PHE A 207 -14.89 -2.41 -10.30
N LYS A 208 -15.94 -2.99 -9.69
CA LYS A 208 -15.97 -4.38 -9.20
C LYS A 208 -15.51 -5.41 -10.24
N HIS A 209 -15.69 -5.11 -11.52
CA HIS A 209 -15.29 -5.98 -12.63
C HIS A 209 -13.80 -5.86 -12.98
N ILE A 210 -13.14 -4.77 -12.56
CA ILE A 210 -11.70 -4.56 -12.65
C ILE A 210 -11.04 -5.28 -11.46
N LYS A 211 -10.62 -6.53 -11.68
CA LYS A 211 -10.09 -7.39 -10.61
C LYS A 211 -8.67 -6.98 -10.24
N ILE A 212 -8.51 -6.25 -9.13
CA ILE A 212 -7.22 -5.88 -8.53
C ILE A 212 -7.00 -6.68 -7.25
N LYS A 213 -5.94 -7.49 -7.20
CA LYS A 213 -5.61 -8.35 -6.07
C LYS A 213 -4.27 -7.95 -5.46
N HIS A 214 -4.28 -7.63 -4.17
CA HIS A 214 -3.06 -7.28 -3.43
C HIS A 214 -2.48 -8.51 -2.76
N VAL A 215 -1.27 -8.92 -3.18
CA VAL A 215 -0.61 -10.13 -2.71
C VAL A 215 -0.40 -10.09 -1.20
N PHE A 216 0.22 -9.02 -0.70
CA PHE A 216 0.46 -8.78 0.72
C PHE A 216 -0.66 -7.97 1.41
N GLY A 217 -1.81 -7.79 0.74
CA GLY A 217 -2.88 -6.91 1.22
C GLY A 217 -2.61 -5.42 0.99
N LYS A 218 -3.50 -4.56 1.49
CA LYS A 218 -3.51 -3.11 1.21
C LYS A 218 -3.79 -2.27 2.45
N LEU A 219 -3.56 -0.96 2.35
CA LEU A 219 -3.72 0.04 3.43
C LEU A 219 -5.19 0.33 3.82
N GLY A 220 -6.01 -0.71 3.94
CA GLY A 220 -7.45 -0.62 4.21
C GLY A 220 -8.30 -0.55 2.93
N LYS A 221 -9.62 -0.45 3.07
CA LYS A 221 -10.54 -0.23 1.94
C LYS A 221 -10.86 1.25 1.81
N PHE A 222 -11.43 1.68 0.70
CA PHE A 222 -12.06 2.99 0.59
C PHE A 222 -13.50 2.95 1.11
N TYR A 223 -14.06 4.13 1.43
CA TYR A 223 -15.48 4.28 1.78
C TYR A 223 -16.41 3.69 0.73
N TRP A 224 -16.14 3.94 -0.55
CA TRP A 224 -16.97 3.44 -1.65
C TRP A 224 -16.88 1.92 -1.80
N GLU A 225 -15.74 1.29 -1.48
CA GLU A 225 -15.61 -0.18 -1.54
C GLU A 225 -16.53 -0.81 -0.52
N VAL A 226 -16.49 -0.32 0.72
CA VAL A 226 -17.37 -0.83 1.77
C VAL A 226 -18.80 -0.53 1.39
N ASN A 227 -19.16 0.74 1.14
CA ASN A 227 -20.53 1.16 0.87
C ASN A 227 -21.23 0.41 -0.27
N TYR A 228 -20.52 0.09 -1.36
CA TYR A 228 -21.15 -0.36 -2.60
C TYR A 228 -20.73 -1.75 -3.06
N LEU A 229 -19.59 -2.30 -2.61
CA LEU A 229 -19.11 -3.61 -3.06
C LEU A 229 -19.39 -4.74 -2.07
N GLU A 230 -19.74 -4.40 -0.84
CA GLU A 230 -19.93 -5.36 0.25
C GLU A 230 -21.35 -5.34 0.81
N ASP A 231 -21.79 -6.50 1.29
CA ASP A 231 -22.97 -6.55 2.13
C ASP A 231 -22.62 -5.98 3.50
N ASN A 232 -23.17 -4.80 3.79
CA ASN A 232 -23.00 -4.13 5.07
C ASN A 232 -24.27 -4.16 5.92
N SER A 233 -25.26 -5.00 5.57
CA SER A 233 -26.45 -5.17 6.39
C SER A 233 -26.05 -5.80 7.74
N GLY A 234 -25.75 -4.93 8.71
CA GLY A 234 -25.27 -5.32 10.04
C GLY A 234 -23.95 -4.67 10.48
N LYS A 235 -23.25 -3.92 9.62
CA LYS A 235 -22.08 -3.15 10.04
C LYS A 235 -22.51 -1.87 10.77
N THR A 236 -21.91 -1.62 11.94
CA THR A 236 -22.06 -0.35 12.66
C THR A 236 -21.24 0.75 11.98
N ALA A 237 -21.54 2.02 12.28
CA ALA A 237 -20.70 3.14 11.82
C ALA A 237 -19.22 2.95 12.22
N ASP A 238 -18.96 2.33 13.38
CA ASP A 238 -17.60 2.00 13.81
C ASP A 238 -16.96 0.94 12.92
N ASP A 239 -17.68 -0.12 12.54
CA ASP A 239 -17.18 -1.16 11.63
C ASP A 239 -16.83 -0.58 10.26
N TYR A 240 -17.66 0.33 9.76
CA TYR A 240 -17.36 1.08 8.54
C TYR A 240 -16.06 1.88 8.69
N MET A 241 -15.91 2.67 9.74
CA MET A 241 -14.71 3.49 9.99
C MET A 241 -13.43 2.66 10.16
N LEU A 242 -13.54 1.42 10.65
CA LEU A 242 -12.43 0.48 10.78
C LEU A 242 -11.96 -0.05 9.43
N GLU A 243 -12.89 -0.31 8.51
CA GLU A 243 -12.59 -0.87 7.19
C GLU A 243 -12.16 0.16 6.15
N THR A 244 -12.75 1.36 6.18
CA THR A 244 -12.65 2.37 5.11
C THR A 244 -11.52 3.38 5.26
N ALA A 245 -10.83 3.38 6.40
CA ALA A 245 -9.87 4.43 6.69
C ALA A 245 -8.51 4.15 6.04
N PRO A 246 -8.02 5.02 5.11
CA PRO A 246 -6.58 5.27 5.07
C PRO A 246 -6.15 5.69 6.46
N TYR A 247 -5.00 5.22 6.93
CA TYR A 247 -4.32 5.94 8.01
C TYR A 247 -4.02 7.34 7.51
N THR A 248 -4.91 8.28 7.77
CA THR A 248 -4.63 9.65 7.39
C THR A 248 -3.38 10.09 8.15
N PRO A 249 -2.58 11.01 7.61
CA PRO A 249 -1.59 11.71 8.41
C PRO A 249 -2.17 12.31 9.69
N TRP A 250 -3.49 12.53 9.78
CA TRP A 250 -4.17 12.92 11.02
C TRP A 250 -4.17 11.83 12.08
N GLU A 251 -4.34 10.55 11.74
CA GLU A 251 -4.29 9.44 12.70
C GLU A 251 -2.87 9.14 13.18
N LEU A 252 -1.88 9.34 12.29
CA LEU A 252 -0.46 9.37 12.61
C LEU A 252 -0.07 10.57 13.50
N ARG A 253 -0.60 11.76 13.20
CA ARG A 253 -0.42 12.95 14.04
C ARG A 253 -1.11 12.79 15.38
N CYS A 254 -2.31 12.20 15.41
CA CYS A 254 -2.98 11.81 16.62
C CYS A 254 -2.11 10.81 17.36
N PHE A 255 -1.66 9.73 16.74
CA PHE A 255 -0.75 8.75 17.34
C PHE A 255 0.44 9.41 18.05
N PHE A 256 1.18 10.31 17.40
CA PHE A 256 2.32 10.97 18.06
C PHE A 256 1.91 12.02 19.11
N ARG A 257 0.78 12.72 18.93
CA ARG A 257 0.21 13.65 19.93
C ARG A 257 -0.38 12.94 21.15
N LEU A 258 -0.86 11.72 20.98
CA LEU A 258 -1.53 10.89 21.98
C LEU A 258 -0.57 10.15 22.91
N MET A 259 0.68 9.98 22.47
CA MET A 259 1.67 9.09 23.12
C MET A 259 2.80 9.82 23.84
N GLY A 260 2.94 11.14 23.65
CA GLY A 260 3.76 11.95 24.56
C GLY A 260 3.06 12.11 25.92
N ASP A 261 3.76 12.66 26.92
CA ASP A 261 3.20 13.12 28.22
C ASP A 261 2.25 14.34 28.04
N VAL A 262 1.56 14.40 26.91
CA VAL A 262 0.83 15.53 26.38
C VAL A 262 -0.65 15.26 26.59
N GLY A 263 -1.16 15.73 27.72
CA GLY A 263 -2.59 15.99 27.82
C GLY A 263 -2.99 16.97 26.71
N GLU A 264 -4.06 16.61 25.99
CA GLU A 264 -5.05 17.53 25.43
C GLU A 264 -4.75 18.31 24.13
N TYR A 265 -3.53 18.38 23.59
CA TYR A 265 -3.28 19.32 22.48
C TYR A 265 -3.43 18.75 21.06
N GLY A 266 -4.55 19.17 20.44
CA GLY A 266 -4.97 18.89 19.07
C GLY A 266 -6.48 18.83 18.88
N MET A 267 -7.28 18.91 19.96
CA MET A 267 -8.73 18.70 19.94
C MET A 267 -9.52 20.00 19.74
N ASP A 268 -10.62 19.91 19.00
CA ASP A 268 -11.68 20.92 19.03
C ASP A 268 -12.30 20.93 20.44
N ARG A 269 -12.60 22.12 20.98
CA ARG A 269 -13.16 22.30 22.34
C ARG A 269 -14.41 21.45 22.59
N ARG A 270 -15.21 21.17 21.56
CA ARG A 270 -16.42 20.34 21.62
C ARG A 270 -16.15 18.84 21.78
N ASP A 271 -14.98 18.36 21.35
CA ASP A 271 -14.58 16.96 21.51
C ASP A 271 -14.04 16.70 22.92
N PHE A 272 -13.42 17.72 23.52
CA PHE A 272 -12.99 17.71 24.93
C PHE A 272 -14.17 17.76 25.91
N GLU A 273 -15.11 18.69 25.69
CA GLU A 273 -16.27 18.88 26.57
C GLU A 273 -17.32 17.75 26.44
N GLY A 274 -17.27 16.94 25.38
CA GLY A 274 -18.20 15.84 25.12
C GLY A 274 -17.69 14.43 25.46
N GLU A 275 -16.60 14.30 26.23
CA GLU A 275 -15.96 13.01 26.61
C GLU A 275 -15.51 12.12 25.44
N ARG A 276 -15.38 12.67 24.21
CA ARG A 276 -14.95 11.94 23.00
C ARG A 276 -13.43 11.92 22.83
N THR A 277 -12.69 11.99 23.94
CA THR A 277 -11.22 12.07 23.93
C THR A 277 -10.59 10.67 23.91
N VAL A 278 -9.36 10.56 23.42
CA VAL A 278 -8.54 9.33 23.47
C VAL A 278 -8.11 8.95 24.90
N LEU A 279 -8.39 9.81 25.87
CA LEU A 279 -8.25 9.49 27.30
C LEU A 279 -9.45 8.68 27.82
N SER A 280 -10.60 8.72 27.13
CA SER A 280 -11.72 7.82 27.42
C SER A 280 -11.33 6.37 27.10
N GLN A 281 -11.84 5.44 27.90
CA GLN A 281 -11.61 4.01 27.65
C GLN A 281 -12.12 3.59 26.26
N ASP A 282 -13.21 4.21 25.78
CA ASP A 282 -13.85 3.80 24.52
C ASP A 282 -13.08 4.28 23.29
N ALA A 283 -12.50 5.48 23.31
CA ALA A 283 -11.62 5.91 22.24
C ALA A 283 -10.34 5.07 22.16
N ARG A 284 -9.79 4.63 23.30
CA ARG A 284 -8.65 3.67 23.31
C ARG A 284 -9.05 2.34 22.70
N LYS A 285 -10.21 1.79 23.07
CA LYS A 285 -10.75 0.56 22.45
C LYS A 285 -10.94 0.75 20.94
N GLY A 286 -11.42 1.90 20.48
CA GLY A 286 -11.58 2.22 19.06
C GLY A 286 -10.24 2.20 18.31
N ILE A 287 -9.21 2.85 18.85
CA ILE A 287 -7.86 2.87 18.25
C ILE A 287 -7.25 1.47 18.23
N VAL A 288 -7.36 0.69 19.31
CA VAL A 288 -6.89 -0.70 19.37
C VAL A 288 -7.59 -1.56 18.33
N LYS A 289 -8.91 -1.48 18.23
CA LYS A 289 -9.69 -2.19 17.21
C LYS A 289 -9.21 -1.82 15.80
N LYS A 290 -8.99 -0.53 15.54
CA LYS A 290 -8.50 -0.02 14.26
C LYS A 290 -7.13 -0.53 13.91
N PHE A 291 -6.20 -0.42 14.85
CA PHE A 291 -4.84 -0.92 14.69
C PHE A 291 -4.82 -2.40 14.36
N ASN A 292 -5.52 -3.21 15.17
CA ASN A 292 -5.63 -4.65 14.97
C ASN A 292 -6.23 -4.99 13.60
N HIS A 293 -7.23 -4.22 13.17
CA HIS A 293 -7.86 -4.42 11.87
C HIS A 293 -6.85 -4.20 10.74
N VAL A 294 -6.13 -3.09 10.70
CA VAL A 294 -5.26 -2.81 9.55
C VAL A 294 -3.96 -3.63 9.58
N VAL A 295 -3.36 -3.88 10.74
CA VAL A 295 -2.22 -4.79 10.84
C VAL A 295 -2.58 -6.19 10.33
N LYS A 296 -3.82 -6.65 10.56
CA LYS A 296 -4.31 -7.92 10.01
C LYS A 296 -4.49 -7.89 8.48
N ASN A 297 -4.76 -6.72 7.91
CA ASN A 297 -4.92 -6.54 6.46
C ASN A 297 -3.58 -6.55 5.71
N ILE A 298 -2.47 -6.26 6.39
CA ILE A 298 -1.11 -6.40 5.85
C ILE A 298 -0.59 -7.80 6.15
N LYS A 299 -0.16 -8.51 5.12
CA LYS A 299 0.26 -9.91 5.17
C LYS A 299 1.74 -10.04 4.88
N THR A 300 2.41 -10.89 5.64
CA THR A 300 3.75 -11.38 5.35
C THR A 300 3.69 -12.54 4.35
N TYR A 301 4.84 -12.90 3.78
CA TYR A 301 4.95 -14.06 2.90
C TYR A 301 4.44 -15.36 3.56
N HIS A 302 4.77 -15.60 4.83
CA HIS A 302 4.36 -16.81 5.55
C HIS A 302 2.84 -16.91 5.67
N GLU A 303 2.16 -15.80 5.98
CA GLU A 303 0.69 -15.75 6.06
C GLU A 303 0.02 -16.05 4.71
N ILE A 304 0.60 -15.60 3.59
CA ILE A 304 0.05 -15.89 2.25
C ILE A 304 0.13 -17.38 1.93
N VAL A 305 1.27 -18.00 2.26
CA VAL A 305 1.49 -19.43 2.02
C VAL A 305 0.52 -20.26 2.87
N GLU A 306 0.36 -19.90 4.15
CA GLU A 306 -0.61 -20.54 5.05
C GLU A 306 -2.05 -20.41 4.56
N GLU A 307 -2.44 -19.24 4.06
CA GLU A 307 -3.77 -18.96 3.50
C GLU A 307 -4.01 -19.62 2.12
N LYS A 308 -3.04 -20.34 1.55
CA LYS A 308 -3.11 -20.99 0.22
C LYS A 308 -3.46 -20.05 -0.95
N LYS A 309 -3.29 -18.74 -0.77
CA LYS A 309 -3.58 -17.71 -1.79
C LYS A 309 -2.70 -17.82 -3.03
N THR A 310 -1.52 -18.41 -2.89
CA THR A 310 -0.61 -18.73 -4.01
C THR A 310 -1.30 -19.49 -5.14
N LYS A 311 -2.26 -20.38 -4.83
CA LYS A 311 -3.01 -21.14 -5.84
C LYS A 311 -3.90 -20.24 -6.70
N GLU A 312 -4.52 -19.22 -6.11
CA GLU A 312 -5.41 -18.29 -6.80
C GLU A 312 -4.66 -17.47 -7.85
N TYR A 313 -3.48 -16.94 -7.50
CA TYR A 313 -2.64 -16.20 -8.44
C TYR A 313 -2.12 -17.10 -9.57
N TYR A 314 -1.72 -18.32 -9.23
CA TYR A 314 -1.30 -19.31 -10.22
C TYR A 314 -2.41 -19.59 -11.25
N GLU A 315 -3.66 -19.77 -10.81
CA GLU A 315 -4.81 -19.98 -11.69
C GLU A 315 -5.10 -18.77 -12.58
N ASP A 316 -4.95 -17.55 -12.05
CA ASP A 316 -5.11 -16.33 -12.85
C ASP A 316 -4.05 -16.24 -13.97
N LEU A 317 -2.80 -16.55 -13.66
CA LEU A 317 -1.71 -16.58 -14.63
C LEU A 317 -1.90 -17.66 -15.67
N GLN A 318 -2.29 -18.88 -15.26
CA GLN A 318 -2.57 -20.00 -16.17
C GLN A 318 -3.67 -19.68 -17.19
N ASN A 319 -4.68 -18.90 -16.78
CA ASN A 319 -5.81 -18.51 -17.62
C ASN A 319 -5.58 -17.26 -18.47
N SER A 320 -4.37 -16.70 -18.45
CA SER A 320 -4.02 -15.50 -19.20
C SER A 320 -3.55 -15.82 -20.62
N GLU A 321 -3.82 -14.93 -21.56
CA GLU A 321 -3.21 -14.91 -22.89
C GLU A 321 -1.91 -14.11 -22.89
N LYS A 322 -1.83 -13.09 -22.02
CA LYS A 322 -0.68 -12.22 -21.83
C LYS A 322 -0.44 -11.96 -20.34
N VAL A 323 0.82 -12.05 -19.92
CA VAL A 323 1.28 -11.69 -18.57
C VAL A 323 2.36 -10.62 -18.71
N CYS A 324 2.22 -9.54 -17.94
CA CYS A 324 3.12 -8.40 -18.01
C CYS A 324 3.58 -7.98 -16.61
N PHE A 325 4.88 -7.99 -16.37
CA PHE A 325 5.50 -7.50 -15.13
C PHE A 325 5.89 -6.03 -15.25
N PHE A 326 5.46 -5.19 -14.30
CA PHE A 326 5.74 -3.77 -14.34
C PHE A 326 6.09 -3.20 -12.96
N GLY A 327 7.24 -2.54 -12.85
CA GLY A 327 7.77 -2.04 -11.57
C GLY A 327 8.01 -3.15 -10.54
N PHE A 328 8.15 -4.39 -10.99
CA PHE A 328 8.18 -5.58 -10.15
C PHE A 328 9.61 -5.96 -9.76
N GLY A 329 9.82 -6.30 -8.48
CA GLY A 329 11.09 -6.87 -8.02
C GLY A 329 11.10 -8.38 -8.23
N TYR A 330 11.95 -8.88 -9.13
CA TYR A 330 12.01 -10.29 -9.56
C TYR A 330 12.63 -11.26 -8.54
N HIS A 331 12.75 -10.87 -7.27
CA HIS A 331 13.27 -11.75 -6.24
C HIS A 331 12.43 -13.03 -6.10
N SER A 332 13.11 -14.15 -5.84
CA SER A 332 12.50 -15.50 -5.82
C SER A 332 11.29 -15.64 -4.89
N GLN A 333 11.22 -14.86 -3.80
CA GLN A 333 10.08 -14.87 -2.87
C GLN A 333 8.80 -14.32 -3.52
N ASN A 334 8.91 -13.23 -4.29
CA ASN A 334 7.74 -12.66 -4.98
C ASN A 334 7.23 -13.60 -6.06
N LEU A 335 8.14 -14.24 -6.80
CA LEU A 335 7.78 -15.27 -7.79
C LEU A 335 7.10 -16.48 -7.12
N LYS A 336 7.63 -16.95 -5.99
CA LYS A 336 6.98 -18.02 -5.20
C LYS A 336 5.61 -17.61 -4.67
N ALA A 337 5.41 -16.35 -4.28
CA ALA A 337 4.10 -15.85 -3.85
C ALA A 337 3.05 -15.93 -4.97
N LEU A 338 3.47 -15.83 -6.24
CA LEU A 338 2.63 -16.05 -7.43
C LEU A 338 2.43 -17.54 -7.79
N GLY A 339 3.08 -18.45 -7.07
CA GLY A 339 3.02 -19.90 -7.31
C GLY A 339 4.05 -20.41 -8.31
N PHE A 340 5.06 -19.60 -8.63
CA PHE A 340 6.18 -20.05 -9.45
C PHE A 340 7.18 -20.86 -8.63
N HIS A 341 7.45 -22.08 -9.09
CA HIS A 341 8.41 -23.02 -8.52
C HIS A 341 9.25 -23.66 -9.63
N ASP A 342 9.85 -22.82 -10.48
CA ASP A 342 10.72 -23.26 -11.59
C ASP A 342 10.04 -24.25 -12.53
N ARG A 343 8.73 -24.05 -12.76
CA ARG A 343 7.88 -24.91 -13.58
C ARG A 343 6.96 -24.09 -14.47
N LYS A 344 6.50 -24.73 -15.56
CA LYS A 344 5.50 -24.16 -16.46
C LYS A 344 4.21 -23.83 -15.72
N ILE A 345 3.71 -22.61 -15.92
CA ILE A 345 2.43 -22.13 -15.40
C ILE A 345 1.35 -22.24 -16.48
N GLY A 346 1.61 -21.73 -17.68
CA GLY A 346 0.60 -21.63 -18.74
C GLY A 346 1.21 -21.46 -20.13
N ASP A 347 0.38 -21.06 -21.09
CA ASP A 347 0.79 -20.74 -22.46
C ASP A 347 0.40 -19.30 -22.80
N PHE A 348 1.18 -18.35 -22.29
CA PHE A 348 0.92 -16.91 -22.43
C PHE A 348 2.12 -16.16 -22.99
N GLU A 349 1.85 -15.02 -23.61
CA GLU A 349 2.88 -14.06 -23.97
C GLU A 349 3.43 -13.40 -22.70
N LEU A 350 4.73 -13.52 -22.47
CA LEU A 350 5.38 -12.99 -21.28
C LEU A 350 6.16 -11.72 -21.62
N SER A 351 5.95 -10.67 -20.84
CA SER A 351 6.68 -9.41 -20.98
C SER A 351 6.99 -8.81 -19.62
N GLY A 352 8.00 -7.95 -19.53
CA GLY A 352 8.27 -7.22 -18.30
C GLY A 352 9.27 -6.09 -18.42
N SER A 353 9.12 -5.09 -17.57
CA SER A 353 10.15 -4.07 -17.36
C SER A 353 11.13 -4.58 -16.31
N MET A 354 12.42 -4.48 -16.62
CA MET A 354 13.57 -4.72 -15.73
C MET A 354 14.40 -3.45 -15.65
N TYR A 355 13.73 -2.29 -15.64
CA TYR A 355 14.39 -1.00 -15.62
C TYR A 355 15.37 -0.89 -14.44
N GLY A 356 16.59 -0.46 -14.73
CA GLY A 356 17.68 -0.37 -13.75
C GLY A 356 18.57 -1.63 -13.65
N PHE A 357 18.20 -2.73 -14.31
CA PHE A 357 19.03 -3.95 -14.34
C PHE A 357 20.15 -3.81 -15.37
N SER A 358 21.32 -4.32 -15.04
CA SER A 358 22.37 -4.57 -16.02
C SER A 358 21.93 -5.62 -17.05
N ASP A 359 22.60 -5.67 -18.20
CA ASP A 359 22.29 -6.65 -19.25
C ASP A 359 22.45 -8.10 -18.75
N LEU A 360 23.40 -8.35 -17.85
CA LEU A 360 23.63 -9.67 -17.24
C LEU A 360 22.52 -10.07 -16.26
N GLU A 361 22.09 -9.14 -15.40
CA GLU A 361 20.98 -9.39 -14.47
C GLU A 361 19.69 -9.65 -15.24
N LYS A 362 19.43 -8.84 -16.28
CA LYS A 362 18.29 -9.04 -17.18
C LYS A 362 18.33 -10.43 -17.83
N GLU A 363 19.45 -10.84 -18.41
CA GLU A 363 19.59 -12.15 -19.07
C GLU A 363 19.36 -13.31 -18.09
N THR A 364 19.87 -13.16 -16.86
CA THR A 364 19.72 -14.16 -15.79
C THR A 364 18.25 -14.31 -15.39
N GLU A 365 17.56 -13.21 -15.07
CA GLU A 365 16.15 -13.25 -14.68
C GLU A 365 15.25 -13.69 -15.84
N GLU A 366 15.49 -13.18 -17.05
CA GLU A 366 14.76 -13.58 -18.24
C GLU A 366 14.86 -15.09 -18.48
N SER A 367 16.05 -15.66 -18.32
CA SER A 367 16.27 -17.10 -18.47
C SER A 367 15.48 -17.93 -17.46
N GLY A 368 15.42 -17.49 -16.20
CA GLY A 368 14.60 -18.14 -15.17
C GLY A 368 13.09 -18.07 -15.47
N LEU A 369 12.62 -16.92 -15.96
CA LEU A 369 11.21 -16.68 -16.25
C LEU A 369 10.72 -17.38 -17.52
N ARG A 370 11.61 -17.73 -18.45
CA ARG A 370 11.25 -18.50 -19.67
C ARG A 370 10.53 -19.80 -19.36
N VAL A 371 10.84 -20.44 -18.23
CA VAL A 371 10.23 -21.71 -17.83
C VAL A 371 8.73 -21.55 -17.52
N MET A 372 8.24 -20.33 -17.24
CA MET A 372 6.83 -20.07 -16.91
C MET A 372 5.86 -20.35 -18.07
N THR A 373 6.31 -20.23 -19.32
CA THR A 373 5.45 -20.30 -20.51
C THR A 373 6.07 -21.17 -21.61
N SER A 374 5.22 -21.82 -22.41
CA SER A 374 5.67 -22.51 -23.63
C SER A 374 5.82 -21.60 -24.85
N LYS A 375 5.28 -20.38 -24.80
CA LYS A 375 5.44 -19.42 -25.90
C LYS A 375 6.88 -18.95 -25.98
N GLN A 376 7.45 -18.99 -27.19
CA GLN A 376 8.82 -18.52 -27.43
C GLN A 376 8.92 -16.99 -27.31
N SER A 377 10.09 -16.53 -26.86
CA SER A 377 10.54 -15.13 -26.84
C SER A 377 9.80 -14.21 -25.86
N PRO A 378 10.03 -14.34 -24.53
CA PRO A 378 9.57 -13.33 -23.60
C PRO A 378 10.22 -11.97 -23.91
N LYS A 379 9.45 -10.89 -23.72
CA LYS A 379 9.88 -9.53 -24.07
C LYS A 379 10.22 -8.74 -22.80
N PHE A 380 11.51 -8.69 -22.47
CA PHE A 380 12.00 -7.89 -21.36
C PHE A 380 12.82 -6.69 -21.83
N SER A 381 12.60 -5.55 -21.18
CA SER A 381 13.38 -4.32 -21.40
C SER A 381 13.95 -3.81 -20.09
N ASN A 382 15.26 -3.59 -20.05
CA ASN A 382 15.95 -2.89 -18.96
C ASN A 382 16.11 -1.39 -19.24
N LYS A 383 15.67 -0.91 -20.40
CA LYS A 383 15.81 0.49 -20.83
C LYS A 383 14.54 1.30 -20.70
N LEU A 384 13.39 0.65 -20.78
CA LEU A 384 12.08 1.32 -20.79
C LEU A 384 11.36 1.16 -19.44
N HIS A 385 10.72 2.25 -19.02
CA HIS A 385 9.85 2.32 -17.86
C HIS A 385 8.60 3.14 -18.19
N GLY A 386 7.67 3.25 -17.25
CA GLY A 386 6.51 4.11 -17.39
C GLY A 386 5.63 3.77 -18.60
N ARG A 387 5.13 4.81 -19.27
CA ARG A 387 4.31 4.71 -20.48
C ARG A 387 5.08 4.07 -21.64
N ASP A 388 6.33 4.46 -21.85
CA ASP A 388 7.14 4.01 -22.98
C ASP A 388 7.30 2.49 -23.04
N PHE A 389 7.40 1.84 -21.87
CA PHE A 389 7.43 0.38 -21.77
C PHE A 389 6.17 -0.26 -22.37
N PHE A 390 4.98 0.25 -22.03
CA PHE A 390 3.75 -0.31 -22.56
C PHE A 390 3.57 0.01 -24.04
N GLU A 391 3.88 1.22 -24.48
CA GLU A 391 3.72 1.62 -25.89
C GLU A 391 4.61 0.82 -26.84
N HIS A 392 5.83 0.49 -26.44
CA HIS A 392 6.82 -0.10 -27.35
C HIS A 392 7.05 -1.61 -27.12
N PHE A 393 6.83 -2.11 -25.89
CA PHE A 393 7.20 -3.48 -25.52
C PHE A 393 6.03 -4.35 -25.10
N ALA A 394 5.02 -3.77 -24.44
CA ALA A 394 3.89 -4.51 -23.91
C ALA A 394 2.55 -3.81 -24.16
N PRO A 395 2.14 -3.58 -25.43
CA PRO A 395 0.90 -2.87 -25.72
C PRO A 395 -0.30 -3.62 -25.14
N LEU A 396 -1.18 -2.88 -24.46
CA LEU A 396 -2.39 -3.46 -23.87
C LEU A 396 -3.50 -3.46 -24.93
N GLU A 397 -3.75 -4.60 -25.55
CA GLU A 397 -4.68 -4.76 -26.68
C GLU A 397 -6.01 -5.40 -26.30
#